data_AF-A0A521Q8K1-F1
#
_entry.id   AF-A0A521Q8K1-F1
#
_cell.length_a   1.000
_cell.length_b   1.000
_cell.length_c   1.000
_cell.angle_alpha   90.00
_cell.angle_beta   90.00
_cell.angle_gamma   90.00
#
_symmetry.space_group_name_H-M   'P 1'
#
loop_
_entity.id
_entity.type
_entity.pdbx_description
1 polymer ?
#
loop_
_entity_poly.entity_id
_entity_poly.type
_entity_poly.pdbx_seq_one_letter_code
_entity_poly.pdbx_strand_id
1 'polypeptide(L)' 'MELPEGLKYSKEHEWVLVEGHVAIIGITEYAQQ' A
#
# COMPACT_ATOMS: atom_id res chain seq x y z
N MET A 1 3.25 -13.12 6.89
CA MET A 1 3.52 -11.69 6.68
C MET A 1 2.30 -10.96 7.22
N GLU A 2 2.47 -10.20 8.30
CA GLU A 2 1.38 -9.46 8.96
C GLU A 2 1.04 -8.26 8.07
N LEU A 3 -0.15 -8.28 7.45
CA LEU A 3 -0.62 -7.17 6.63
C LEU A 3 -1.20 -6.09 7.55
N PRO A 4 -0.76 -4.83 7.46
CA PRO A 4 -1.34 -3.74 8.25
C PRO A 4 -2.85 -3.60 8.01
N GLU A 5 -3.63 -3.54 9.09
CA GLU A 5 -5.06 -3.25 9.02
C GLU A 5 -5.29 -1.85 8.43
N GLY A 6 -6.16 -1.74 7.42
CA GLY A 6 -6.55 -0.46 6.81
C GLY A 6 -5.94 -0.14 5.44
N LEU A 7 -5.13 -1.04 4.87
CA LEU A 7 -4.60 -0.85 3.51
C LEU A 7 -5.70 -0.94 2.45
N LYS A 8 -5.78 0.09 1.60
CA LYS A 8 -6.60 0.08 0.37
C LYS A 8 -5.70 -0.29 -0.80
N TYR A 9 -6.12 -1.31 -1.55
CA TYR A 9 -5.37 -1.88 -2.67
C TYR A 9 -5.92 -1.37 -4.01
N SER A 10 -5.05 -0.99 -4.95
CA SER A 10 -5.43 -0.77 -6.35
C SER A 10 -5.32 -2.07 -7.16
N LYS A 11 -5.97 -2.12 -8.33
CA LYS A 11 -5.81 -3.26 -9.26
C LYS A 11 -4.41 -3.31 -9.88
N GLU A 12 -3.68 -2.20 -9.80
CA GLU A 12 -2.32 -2.00 -10.24
C GLU A 12 -1.26 -2.42 -9.20
N HIS A 13 -1.66 -3.17 -8.15
CA HIS A 13 -0.74 -3.67 -7.13
C HIS A 13 -0.02 -2.57 -6.34
N GLU A 14 -0.68 -1.43 -6.14
CA GLU A 14 -0.19 -0.31 -5.33
C GLU A 14 -0.96 -0.22 -4.00
N TRP A 15 -0.32 0.35 -2.99
CA TRP A 15 -0.91 0.65 -1.69
C TRP A 15 -0.60 2.08 -1.26
N VAL A 16 -1.48 2.63 -0.42
CA VAL A 16 -1.31 3.96 0.17
C VAL A 16 -1.51 3.90 1.68
N LEU A 17 -0.59 4.51 2.42
CA LEU A 17 -0.70 4.79 3.85
C LEU A 17 -0.85 6.30 4.04
N VAL A 18 -1.88 6.72 4.76
CA VAL A 18 -2.16 8.15 5.01
C VAL A 18 -1.90 8.46 6.48
N GLU A 19 -0.97 9.38 6.72
CA GLU A 19 -0.62 9.90 8.04
C GLU A 19 -0.84 11.42 8.06
N GLY A 20 -2.00 11.85 8.59
CA GLY A 20 -2.39 13.25 8.63
C GLY A 20 -2.55 13.86 7.24
N HIS A 21 -1.60 14.71 6.84
CA HIS A 21 -1.58 15.37 5.52
C HIS A 21 -0.53 14.78 4.57
N VAL A 22 0.16 13.71 4.98
CA VAL A 22 1.20 13.03 4.20
C VAL A 22 0.66 11.68 3.75
N ALA A 23 0.88 11.34 2.48
CA ALA A 23 0.57 10.04 1.91
C ALA A 23 1.86 9.34 1.44
N ILE A 24 2.07 8.11 1.87
CA ILE A 24 3.14 7.23 1.40
C ILE A 24 2.52 6.24 0.42
N ILE A 25 3.08 6.17 -0.78
CA ILE A 25 2.64 5.27 -1.85
C ILE A 25 3.75 4.25 -2.10
N GLY A 26 3.37 2.98 -2.18
CA GLY A 26 4.28 1.89 -2.50
C GLY A 26 3.64 0.86 -3.42
N ILE A 27 4.46 -0.01 -3.99
CA ILE A 27 4.01 -1.19 -4.72
C ILE A 27 3.96 -2.39 -3.76
N THR A 28 3.04 -3.32 -4.02
CA THR A 28 2.96 -4.58 -3.30
C THR A 28 4.10 -5.51 -3.72
N GLU A 29 4.48 -6.44 -2.85
CA GLU A 29 5.58 -7.39 -3.13
C GLU A 29 5.28 -8.30 -4.34
N TYR A 30 4.01 -8.47 -4.71
CA TYR A 30 3.61 -9.16 -5.94
C TYR A 30 4.04 -8.42 -7.22
N ALA A 31 4.13 -7.08 -7.19
CA ALA A 31 4.59 -6.28 -8.33
C ALA A 31 6.11 -6.15 -8.42
N GLN A 32 6.84 -6.57 -7.37
CA GLN A 32 8.31 -6.54 -7.34
C GLN A 32 8.94 -7.76 -8.04
N GLN A 33 8.12 -8.76 -8.40
CA GLN A 33 8.52 -9.96 -9.17
C GLN A 33 8.52 -9.69 -10.68
#